data_AF-A0AAE7BGV0-F1
#
_entry.id   AF-A0AAE7BGV0-F1
#
_cell.length_a   1.000
_cell.length_b   1.000
_cell.length_c   1.000
_cell.angle_alpha   90.00
_cell.angle_beta   90.00
_cell.angle_gamma   90.00
#
_symmetry.space_group_name_H-M   'P 1'
#
loop_
_entity.id
_entity.type
_entity.pdbx_description
1 polymer ?
#
loop_
_entity_poly.entity_id
_entity_poly.type
_entity_poly.pdbx_seq_one_letter_code
_entity_poly.pdbx_strand_id
1 'polypeptide(L)' 'MEELIVSKEELIQLFETQKIDDTGKGWVMDGKVIDIIALHDIDPKFLQDVTNAKFYKLIIKGNK' A
#
# COMPACT_ATOMS: atom_id res chain seq x y z
N MET A 1 9.21 13.51 1.00
CA MET A 1 8.20 12.43 1.00
C MET A 1 8.79 11.32 0.17
N GLU A 2 8.87 10.11 0.72
CA GLU A 2 9.35 8.94 -0.01
C GLU A 2 8.14 8.17 -0.54
N GLU A 3 8.20 7.77 -1.80
CA GLU A 3 7.14 7.03 -2.48
C GLU A 3 7.72 5.71 -2.98
N LEU A 4 7.09 4.60 -2.64
CA LEU A 4 7.52 3.26 -3.03
C LEU A 4 6.37 2.57 -3.77
N ILE A 5 6.62 2.07 -4.98
CA ILE A 5 5.66 1.25 -5.71
C ILE A 5 6.04 -0.20 -5.52
N VAL A 6 5.11 -0.99 -5.00
CA VAL A 6 5.27 -2.41 -4.72
C VAL A 6 4.18 -3.21 -5.43
N SER A 7 4.43 -4.49 -5.73
CA SER A 7 3.39 -5.39 -6.21
C SER A 7 2.50 -5.86 -5.05
N LYS A 8 1.38 -6.52 -5.36
CA LYS A 8 0.54 -7.17 -4.35
C LYS A 8 1.33 -8.15 -3.48
N GLU A 9 2.19 -8.95 -4.09
CA GLU A 9 2.99 -9.97 -3.40
C GLU A 9 4.01 -9.32 -2.44
N GLU A 10 4.70 -8.28 -2.90
CA GLU A 10 5.63 -7.51 -2.07
C GLU A 10 4.89 -6.83 -0.90
N LEU A 11 3.70 -6.27 -1.15
CA LEU A 11 2.89 -5.67 -0.09
C LEU A 11 2.52 -6.70 0.98
N ILE A 12 2.08 -7.89 0.57
CA ILE A 12 1.76 -8.99 1.50
C ILE A 12 3.00 -9.35 2.31
N GLN A 13 4.16 -9.49 1.68
CA GLN A 13 5.41 -9.77 2.40
C GLN A 13 5.76 -8.67 3.41
N LEU A 14 5.51 -7.40 3.10
CA LEU A 14 5.75 -6.29 4.05
C LEU A 14 4.85 -6.39 5.29
N PHE A 15 3.61 -6.86 5.14
CA PHE A 15 2.73 -7.15 6.27
C PHE A 15 3.15 -8.42 7.02
N GLU A 16 3.50 -9.51 6.31
CA GLU A 16 3.95 -10.76 6.91
C GLU A 16 5.25 -10.59 7.72
N THR A 17 6.14 -9.73 7.24
CA THR A 17 7.41 -9.40 7.92
C THR A 17 7.26 -8.34 9.01
N GLN A 18 6.04 -7.89 9.31
CA GLN A 18 5.75 -6.79 10.26
C GLN A 18 6.56 -5.51 9.97
N LYS A 19 6.93 -5.28 8.71
CA LYS A 19 7.48 -3.98 8.31
C LYS A 19 6.41 -2.91 8.31
N ILE A 20 5.18 -3.28 7.91
CA ILE A 20 4.01 -2.43 7.98
C ILE A 20 3.10 -2.95 9.09
N ASP A 21 2.81 -2.09 10.06
CA ASP A 21 1.88 -2.35 11.15
C ASP A 21 0.56 -1.62 10.90
N ASP A 22 -0.54 -2.34 11.13
CA ASP A 22 -1.89 -1.76 11.14
C ASP A 22 -2.21 -1.27 12.55
N THR A 23 -2.27 0.04 12.73
CA THR A 23 -2.58 0.66 14.03
C THR A 23 -4.08 0.86 14.27
N GLY A 24 -4.93 0.35 13.38
CA GLY A 24 -6.38 0.54 13.34
C GLY A 24 -6.82 1.94 12.88
N LYS A 25 -5.90 2.91 12.84
CA LYS A 25 -6.13 4.28 12.34
C LYS A 25 -5.38 4.59 11.04
N GLY A 26 -4.58 3.64 10.58
CA GLY A 26 -3.71 3.76 9.43
C GLY A 26 -2.52 2.82 9.53
N TRP A 27 -1.68 2.88 8.52
CA TRP A 27 -0.51 2.02 8.39
C TRP A 27 0.73 2.76 8.84
N VAL A 28 1.60 2.05 9.55
CA VAL A 28 2.87 2.59 10.05
C VAL A 28 4.01 1.69 9.58
N MET A 29 5.05 2.27 9.00
CA MET A 29 6.25 1.58 8.58
C MET A 29 7.46 2.29 9.18
N ASP A 30 8.30 1.56 9.91
CA ASP A 30 9.48 2.11 10.61
C ASP A 30 9.15 3.35 11.47
N GLY A 31 7.98 3.34 12.13
CA GLY A 31 7.50 4.45 12.96
C GLY A 31 6.97 5.67 12.21
N LYS A 32 6.88 5.62 10.87
CA LYS A 32 6.31 6.68 10.03
C LYS A 32 4.94 6.24 9.50
N VAL A 33 3.99 7.16 9.44
CA VAL A 33 2.69 6.89 8.83
C VAL A 33 2.85 6.75 7.33
N ILE A 34 2.22 5.72 6.76
CA ILE A 34 2.20 5.49 5.33
C ILE A 34 0.77 5.46 4.81
N ASP A 35 0.57 5.92 3.58
CA ASP A 35 -0.67 5.70 2.83
C ASP A 35 -0.43 4.62 1.78
N ILE A 36 -1.39 3.70 1.63
CA ILE A 36 -1.36 2.65 0.63
C ILE A 36 -2.41 2.95 -0.42
N ILE A 37 -1.99 3.17 -1.67
CA ILE A 37 -2.86 3.49 -2.79
C ILE A 37 -2.79 2.35 -3.80
N ALA A 38 -3.92 1.68 -4.04
CA ALA A 38 -4.02 0.67 -5.08
C ALA A 38 -3.93 1.31 -6.47
N LEU A 39 -3.01 0.82 -7.29
CA LEU A 39 -2.86 1.21 -8.69
C LEU A 39 -3.53 0.14 -9.58
N HIS A 40 -4.68 0.50 -10.14
CA HIS A 40 -5.37 -0.31 -11.14
C HIS A 40 -5.10 0.25 -12.52
N ASP A 41 -4.50 -0.56 -13.40
CA ASP A 41 -4.30 -0.25 -14.82
C ASP A 41 -5.42 -0.88 -15.67
N ILE A 42 -6.65 -0.81 -15.13
CA ILE A 42 -7.86 -1.31 -15.78
C ILE A 42 -8.85 -0.16 -15.78
N ASP A 43 -9.35 0.18 -16.96
CA ASP A 43 -10.40 1.17 -17.11
C ASP A 43 -11.59 0.77 -16.22
N PRO A 44 -12.16 1.69 -15.41
CA PRO A 44 -13.21 1.37 -14.45
C PRO A 44 -14.42 0.65 -15.07
N LYS A 45 -14.61 0.76 -16.40
CA LYS A 45 -15.64 0.01 -17.14
C LYS A 45 -15.39 -1.50 -17.22
N PHE A 46 -14.14 -1.95 -17.09
CA PHE A 46 -13.74 -3.36 -17.13
C PHE A 46 -13.25 -3.88 -15.77
N LEU A 47 -13.27 -3.05 -14.73
CA LEU A 47 -12.91 -3.44 -13.37
C LEU A 47 -14.03 -4.32 -12.78
N GLN A 48 -14.05 -5.60 -13.14
CA GLN A 48 -14.97 -6.57 -12.56
C GLN A 48 -14.64 -6.87 -11.10
N ASP A 49 -13.38 -6.72 -10.70
CA ASP A 49 -12.93 -7.00 -9.34
C ASP A 49 -12.02 -5.89 -8.82
N VAL A 50 -12.58 -5.05 -7.95
CA VAL A 50 -11.89 -3.93 -7.30
C VAL A 50 -10.74 -4.37 -6.38
N THR A 51 -10.66 -5.66 -6.05
CA THR A 51 -9.64 -6.18 -5.12
C THR A 51 -8.35 -6.62 -5.83
N ASN A 52 -8.34 -6.65 -7.16
CA ASN A 52 -7.23 -7.22 -7.94
C ASN A 52 -6.27 -6.15 -8.49
N ALA A 53 -5.81 -5.25 -7.61
CA ALA A 53 -4.74 -4.32 -7.97
C ALA A 53 -3.43 -5.09 -8.12
N LYS A 54 -2.74 -4.89 -9.24
CA LYS A 54 -1.41 -5.50 -9.49
C LYS A 54 -0.32 -4.77 -8.71
N PHE A 55 -0.46 -3.46 -8.55
CA PHE A 55 0.51 -2.60 -7.90
C PHE A 55 -0.14 -1.73 -6.84
N TYR A 56 0.65 -1.39 -5.84
CA TYR A 56 0.28 -0.52 -4.73
C TYR A 56 1.39 0.51 -4.55
N LYS A 57 0.99 1.77 -4.34
CA LYS A 57 1.89 2.87 -4.05
C LYS A 57 1.84 3.17 -2.56
N LEU A 58 2.96 3.03 -1.90
CA LEU A 58 3.19 3.38 -0.50
C LEU A 58 3.75 4.81 -0.45
N ILE A 59 3.04 5.72 0.20
CA ILE A 59 3.48 7.10 0.41
C ILE A 59 3.86 7.28 1.86
N ILE A 60 5.14 7.46 2.14
CA ILE A 60 5.66 7.66 3.48
C ILE A 60 5.48 9.14 3.86
N LYS A 61 4.43 9.39 4.65
CA LYS A 61 4.19 10.68 5.29
C LYS A 61 5.04 10.69 6.56
N GLY A 62 6.29 11.17 6.42
CA GLY A 62 7.22 11.31 7.54
C GLY A 62 6.60 12.03 8.74
N ASN A 63 7.16 11.78 9.93
CA ASN A 63 6.64 12.19 11.24
C ASN A 63 5.97 13.57 11.24
N LYS A 64 4.76 13.63 11.80
CA LYS A 64 4.15 14.87 12.28
C LYS A 64 4.63 15.14 13.70
#